data_AF-A0A4R3RMH2-F1
#
_entry.id   AF-A0A4R3RMH2-F1
#
_cell.length_a   1.000
_cell.length_b   1.000
_cell.length_c   1.000
_cell.angle_alpha   90.00
_cell.angle_beta   90.00
_cell.angle_gamma   90.00
#
_symmetry.space_group_name_H-M   'P 1'
#
loop_
_entity.id
_entity.type
_entity.pdbx_description
1 polymer ?
#
loop_
_entity_poly.entity_id
_entity_poly.type
_entity_poly.pdbx_seq_one_letter_code
_entity_poly.pdbx_strand_id
1 'polypeptide(L)'
;MEQATDVIAATRTALNEASALAVQYAFSILGAMILLIAGWIMASFVSRWAYEGMSRVRGIDETLARFFTNVLRYALLILVFVTVLAQFGVQTASIIAALGAVGLAIGLALQGTLQNIAAGIMLLILRPFRVGSISRRAASRAPFARSVSSPRN
;
A
#
# COMPACT_ATOMS: atom_id res chain seq x y z
N MET A 1 -14.17 -53.61 39.11
CA MET A 1 -14.73 -52.26 39.35
C MET A 1 -13.81 -51.15 38.80
N GLU A 2 -12.51 -51.38 38.61
CA GLU A 2 -11.56 -50.43 37.98
C GLU A 2 -11.90 -50.02 36.54
N GLN A 3 -12.35 -50.95 35.68
CA GLN A 3 -12.73 -50.60 34.29
C GLN A 3 -13.88 -49.58 34.22
N ALA A 4 -14.81 -49.61 35.17
CA ALA A 4 -15.94 -48.66 35.20
C ALA A 4 -15.48 -47.27 35.65
N THR A 5 -14.49 -47.18 36.55
CA THR A 5 -13.92 -45.90 37.01
C THR A 5 -13.04 -45.25 35.94
N ASP A 6 -12.30 -46.04 35.16
CA ASP A 6 -11.45 -45.53 34.08
C ASP A 6 -12.25 -44.99 32.90
N VAL A 7 -13.37 -45.64 32.55
CA VAL A 7 -14.27 -45.16 31.48
C VAL A 7 -14.96 -43.85 31.89
N ILE A 8 -15.34 -43.71 33.16
CA ILE A 8 -15.94 -42.47 33.69
C ILE A 8 -14.89 -41.34 33.74
N ALA A 9 -13.63 -41.65 34.09
CA ALA A 9 -12.54 -40.69 34.07
C ALA A 9 -12.21 -40.21 32.65
N ALA A 10 -12.11 -41.13 31.68
CA ALA A 10 -11.90 -40.83 30.27
C ALA A 10 -13.05 -40.00 29.64
N THR A 11 -14.29 -40.28 30.05
CA THR A 11 -15.46 -39.49 29.62
C THR A 11 -15.41 -38.07 30.17
N ARG A 12 -14.98 -37.89 31.43
CA ARG A 12 -14.85 -36.56 32.05
C ARG A 12 -13.71 -35.74 31.45
N THR A 13 -12.57 -36.35 31.14
CA THR A 13 -11.47 -35.65 30.46
C THR A 13 -11.87 -35.24 29.04
N ALA A 14 -12.53 -36.11 28.28
CA ALA A 14 -13.04 -35.79 26.95
C ALA A 14 -14.09 -34.65 26.98
N LEU A 15 -15.00 -34.66 27.96
CA LEU A 15 -15.98 -33.57 28.15
C LEU A 15 -15.32 -32.24 28.53
N ASN A 16 -14.31 -32.27 29.40
CA ASN A 16 -13.58 -31.08 29.81
C ASN A 16 -12.77 -30.50 28.64
N GLU A 17 -12.09 -31.33 27.85
CA GLU A 17 -11.37 -30.90 26.65
C GLU A 17 -12.31 -30.31 25.60
N ALA A 18 -13.45 -30.96 25.33
CA ALA A 18 -14.45 -30.43 24.41
C ALA A 18 -15.04 -29.08 24.88
N SER A 19 -15.31 -28.95 26.19
CA SER A 19 -15.78 -27.69 26.77
C SER A 19 -14.73 -26.58 26.72
N ALA A 20 -13.45 -26.92 26.95
CA ALA A 20 -12.34 -25.98 26.88
C ALA A 20 -12.14 -25.44 25.46
N LEU A 21 -12.20 -26.32 24.46
CA LEU A 21 -12.17 -25.93 23.05
C LEU A 21 -13.38 -25.07 22.69
N ALA A 22 -14.60 -25.45 23.09
CA ALA A 22 -15.80 -24.68 22.81
C ALA A 22 -15.74 -23.25 23.40
N VAL A 23 -15.26 -23.10 24.63
CA VAL A 23 -15.07 -21.80 25.28
C VAL A 23 -13.98 -20.99 24.57
N GLN A 24 -12.85 -21.61 24.22
CA GLN A 24 -11.76 -20.94 23.50
C GLN A 24 -12.20 -20.43 22.12
N TYR A 25 -12.95 -21.22 21.36
CA TYR A 25 -13.50 -20.81 20.07
C TYR A 25 -14.54 -19.70 20.24
N ALA A 26 -15.41 -19.77 21.26
CA ALA A 26 -16.40 -18.72 21.53
C ALA A 26 -15.73 -17.36 21.83
N PHE A 27 -14.70 -17.34 22.68
CA PHE A 27 -13.93 -16.12 22.96
C PHE A 27 -13.17 -15.63 21.71
N SER A 28 -12.65 -16.54 20.89
CA SER A 28 -11.95 -16.19 19.65
C SER A 28 -12.90 -15.58 18.61
N ILE A 29 -14.13 -16.09 18.50
CA ILE A 29 -15.17 -15.52 17.62
C ILE A 29 -15.60 -14.13 18.09
N LEU A 30 -15.80 -13.94 19.41
CA LEU A 30 -16.12 -12.63 19.97
C LEU A 30 -14.97 -11.63 19.76
N GLY A 31 -13.73 -12.06 20.00
CA GLY A 31 -12.54 -11.26 19.73
C GLY A 31 -12.42 -10.87 18.26
N ALA A 32 -12.62 -11.84 17.35
CA ALA A 32 -12.61 -11.62 15.91
C ALA A 32 -13.70 -10.64 15.46
N MET A 33 -14.92 -10.77 16.00
CA MET A 33 -16.03 -9.85 15.76
C MET A 33 -15.69 -8.42 16.18
N ILE A 34 -15.18 -8.24 17.41
CA ILE A 34 -14.78 -6.94 17.94
C ILE A 34 -13.65 -6.34 17.08
N LEU A 35 -12.64 -7.15 16.77
CA LEU A 35 -11.48 -6.72 15.98
C LEU A 35 -11.88 -6.34 14.56
N LEU A 36 -12.79 -7.10 13.93
CA LEU A 36 -13.31 -6.80 12.60
C LEU A 36 -14.08 -5.47 12.58
N ILE A 37 -14.95 -5.25 13.56
CA ILE A 37 -15.71 -3.99 13.68
C ILE A 37 -14.76 -2.82 13.95
N ALA A 38 -13.86 -2.96 14.92
CA ALA A 38 -12.88 -1.93 15.25
C ALA A 38 -11.98 -1.60 14.05
N GLY A 39 -11.51 -2.63 13.34
CA GLY A 39 -10.70 -2.50 12.14
C GLY A 39 -11.45 -1.83 10.99
N TRP A 40 -12.74 -2.14 10.79
CA TRP A 40 -13.57 -1.47 9.78
C TRP A 40 -13.75 0.02 10.09
N ILE A 41 -14.05 0.34 11.35
CA ILE A 41 -14.20 1.73 11.80
C ILE A 41 -12.88 2.47 11.62
N MET A 42 -11.77 1.89 12.05
CA MET A 42 -10.43 2.46 11.89
C MET A 42 -10.09 2.69 10.42
N ALA A 43 -10.30 1.70 9.55
CA ALA A 43 -10.06 1.85 8.11
C ALA A 43 -10.92 2.96 7.50
N SER A 44 -12.18 3.09 7.92
CA SER A 44 -13.08 4.14 7.47
C SER A 44 -12.65 5.52 7.96
N PHE A 45 -12.18 5.62 9.20
CA PHE A 45 -11.68 6.86 9.78
C PHE A 45 -10.39 7.33 9.08
N VAL A 46 -9.40 6.43 8.96
CA VAL A 46 -8.11 6.73 8.31
C VAL A 46 -8.30 7.06 6.83
N SER A 47 -9.15 6.33 6.11
CA SER A 47 -9.44 6.63 4.69
C SER A 47 -10.11 7.99 4.51
N ARG A 48 -11.03 8.39 5.40
CA ARG A 48 -11.62 9.73 5.39
C ARG A 48 -10.57 10.81 5.64
N TRP A 49 -9.72 10.63 6.65
CA TRP A 49 -8.62 11.56 6.94
C TRP A 49 -7.67 11.70 5.76
N ALA A 50 -7.30 10.59 5.12
CA ALA A 50 -6.46 10.61 3.94
C ALA A 50 -7.13 11.37 2.77
N TYR A 51 -8.43 11.16 2.54
CA TYR A 51 -9.17 11.85 1.49
C TYR A 51 -9.27 13.36 1.75
N GLU A 52 -9.58 13.77 2.99
CA GLU A 52 -9.63 15.19 3.38
C GLU A 52 -8.25 15.86 3.29
N GLY A 53 -7.17 15.14 3.61
CA GLY A 53 -5.81 15.64 3.42
C GLY A 53 -5.48 15.82 1.94
N MET A 54 -5.81 14.83 1.11
CA MET A 54 -5.46 14.80 -0.31
C MET A 54 -6.26 15.84 -1.14
N SER A 55 -7.55 15.99 -0.85
CA SER A 55 -8.43 16.96 -1.51
C SER A 55 -8.04 18.42 -1.29
N ARG A 56 -7.25 18.72 -0.25
CA ARG A 56 -6.72 20.07 0.01
C ARG A 56 -5.44 20.38 -0.77
N VAL A 57 -4.81 19.38 -1.39
CA VAL A 57 -3.56 19.55 -2.15
C VAL A 57 -3.86 20.11 -3.53
N ARG A 58 -3.27 21.27 -3.85
CA ARG A 58 -3.36 21.85 -5.20
C ARG A 58 -2.68 20.93 -6.21
N GLY A 59 -3.42 20.53 -7.24
CA GLY A 59 -2.92 19.68 -8.33
C GLY A 59 -3.35 18.22 -8.24
N ILE A 60 -4.09 17.83 -7.19
CA ILE A 60 -4.71 16.50 -7.12
C ILE A 60 -6.20 16.65 -7.44
N ASP A 61 -6.67 15.90 -8.43
CA ASP A 61 -8.08 15.88 -8.78
C ASP A 61 -8.85 14.87 -7.89
N GLU A 62 -10.16 15.00 -7.91
CA GLU A 62 -11.07 14.14 -7.15
C GLU A 62 -10.89 12.65 -7.46
N THR A 63 -10.58 12.32 -8.71
CA THR A 63 -10.38 10.93 -9.16
C THR A 63 -9.13 10.33 -8.53
N LEU A 64 -7.99 11.03 -8.58
CA LEU A 64 -6.75 10.58 -7.95
C LEU A 64 -6.89 10.47 -6.44
N ALA A 65 -7.52 11.46 -5.80
CA ALA A 65 -7.76 11.43 -4.36
C ALA A 65 -8.56 10.18 -3.95
N ARG A 66 -9.67 9.88 -4.66
CA ARG A 66 -10.46 8.67 -4.42
C ARG A 66 -9.69 7.39 -4.70
N PHE A 67 -8.88 7.35 -5.75
CA PHE A 67 -8.07 6.16 -6.08
C PHE A 67 -7.12 5.81 -4.94
N PHE A 68 -6.30 6.76 -4.48
CA PHE A 68 -5.34 6.51 -3.40
C PHE A 68 -6.03 6.19 -2.06
N THR A 69 -7.11 6.89 -1.75
CA THR A 69 -7.91 6.59 -0.54
C THR A 69 -8.50 5.19 -0.58
N ASN A 70 -8.99 4.73 -1.73
CA ASN A 70 -9.53 3.37 -1.88
C ASN A 70 -8.42 2.32 -1.75
N VAL A 71 -7.25 2.54 -2.36
CA VAL A 71 -6.08 1.65 -2.19
C VAL A 71 -5.71 1.54 -0.72
N LEU A 72 -5.63 2.66 0.01
CA LEU A 72 -5.34 2.68 1.44
C LEU A 72 -6.39 1.93 2.26
N ARG A 73 -7.69 2.16 1.97
CA ARG A 73 -8.79 1.47 2.64
C ARG A 73 -8.70 -0.05 2.47
N TYR A 74 -8.44 -0.53 1.25
CA TYR A 74 -8.29 -1.97 0.99
C TYR A 74 -7.06 -2.55 1.67
N ALA A 75 -5.93 -1.84 1.68
CA ALA A 75 -4.73 -2.29 2.38
C ALA A 75 -4.99 -2.48 3.89
N LEU A 76 -5.69 -1.53 4.53
CA LEU A 76 -6.06 -1.63 5.94
C LEU A 76 -7.04 -2.78 6.20
N LEU A 77 -8.05 -2.96 5.35
CA LEU A 77 -9.00 -4.08 5.48
C LEU A 77 -8.32 -5.44 5.32
N ILE A 78 -7.36 -5.57 4.39
CA ILE A 78 -6.56 -6.79 4.24
C ILE A 78 -5.77 -7.07 5.52
N LEU A 79 -5.14 -6.06 6.11
CA LEU A 79 -4.40 -6.21 7.37
C LEU A 79 -5.32 -6.70 8.50
N VAL A 80 -6.48 -6.05 8.67
CA VAL A 80 -7.50 -6.43 9.66
C VAL A 80 -7.97 -7.87 9.42
N PHE A 81 -8.22 -8.25 8.18
CA PHE A 81 -8.65 -9.59 7.83
C PHE A 81 -7.58 -10.65 8.17
N VAL A 82 -6.32 -10.38 7.86
CA VAL A 82 -5.20 -11.24 8.23
C VAL A 82 -5.09 -11.38 9.75
N THR A 83 -5.25 -10.29 10.51
CA THR A 83 -5.24 -10.36 11.98
C THR A 83 -6.41 -11.18 12.55
N VAL A 84 -7.59 -11.10 11.93
CA VAL A 84 -8.74 -11.94 12.30
C VAL A 84 -8.44 -13.42 12.03
N LEU A 85 -7.89 -13.75 10.86
CA LEU A 85 -7.50 -15.13 10.53
C LEU A 85 -6.45 -15.69 11.48
N ALA A 86 -5.49 -14.88 11.93
CA ALA A 86 -4.49 -15.29 12.92
C ALA A 86 -5.15 -15.75 14.23
N GLN A 87 -6.25 -15.11 14.64
CA GLN A 87 -6.99 -15.47 15.86
C GLN A 87 -7.68 -16.84 15.76
N PHE A 88 -8.01 -17.29 14.55
CA PHE A 88 -8.53 -18.63 14.28
C PHE A 88 -7.43 -19.70 14.14
N GLY A 89 -6.17 -19.35 14.38
CA GLY A 89 -5.03 -20.28 14.26
C GLY A 89 -4.58 -20.53 12.82
N VAL A 90 -5.05 -19.72 11.86
CA VAL A 90 -4.59 -19.81 10.46
C VAL A 90 -3.15 -19.29 10.36
N GLN A 91 -2.30 -20.01 9.62
CA GLN A 91 -0.92 -19.59 9.40
C GLN A 91 -0.85 -18.41 8.43
N THR A 92 -0.83 -17.20 8.98
CA THR A 92 -0.84 -15.95 8.21
C THR A 92 0.48 -15.64 7.50
N ALA A 93 1.58 -16.29 7.89
CA ALA A 93 2.90 -16.07 7.28
C ALA A 93 2.88 -16.26 5.75
N SER A 94 2.22 -17.32 5.25
CA SER A 94 2.09 -17.56 3.81
C SER A 94 1.25 -16.51 3.09
N ILE A 95 0.21 -15.99 3.76
CA ILE A 95 -0.64 -14.92 3.23
C ILE A 95 0.16 -13.62 3.14
N ILE A 96 0.91 -13.28 4.21
CA ILE A 96 1.77 -12.09 4.24
C ILE A 96 2.85 -12.19 3.18
N ALA A 97 3.47 -13.35 3.00
CA ALA A 97 4.46 -13.58 1.94
C ALA A 97 3.85 -13.36 0.53
N ALA A 98 2.66 -13.89 0.28
CA ALA A 98 1.96 -13.71 -0.99
C ALA A 98 1.59 -12.24 -1.25
N LEU A 99 1.05 -11.54 -0.23
CA LEU A 99 0.76 -10.10 -0.31
C LEU A 99 2.03 -9.28 -0.57
N GLY A 100 3.14 -9.65 0.08
CA GLY A 100 4.45 -9.05 -0.15
C GLY A 100 4.92 -9.24 -1.60
N ALA A 101 4.75 -10.44 -2.15
CA ALA A 101 5.09 -10.72 -3.56
C ALA A 101 4.23 -9.90 -4.53
N VAL A 102 2.92 -9.76 -4.28
CA VAL A 102 2.03 -8.90 -5.07
C VAL A 102 2.44 -7.43 -4.97
N GLY A 103 2.75 -6.95 -3.76
CA GLY A 103 3.23 -5.59 -3.55
C GLY A 103 4.54 -5.30 -4.28
N LEU A 104 5.46 -6.26 -4.26
CA LEU A 104 6.71 -6.19 -5.02
C LEU A 104 6.45 -6.17 -6.53
N ALA A 105 5.58 -7.04 -7.04
CA ALA A 105 5.22 -7.06 -8.46
C ALA A 105 4.62 -5.72 -8.93
N ILE A 106 3.72 -5.13 -8.14
CA ILE A 106 3.15 -3.80 -8.41
C ILE A 106 4.25 -2.73 -8.37
N GLY A 107 5.14 -2.78 -7.38
CA GLY A 107 6.26 -1.86 -7.25
C GLY A 107 7.21 -1.91 -8.45
N LEU A 108 7.55 -3.11 -8.92
CA LEU A 108 8.36 -3.32 -10.12
C LEU A 108 7.63 -2.83 -11.38
N ALA A 109 6.32 -3.04 -11.49
CA ALA A 109 5.54 -2.51 -12.61
C ALA A 109 5.53 -0.98 -12.65
N LEU A 110 5.55 -0.32 -11.48
CA LEU A 110 5.59 1.14 -11.36
C LEU A 110 7.01 1.73 -11.39
N GLN A 111 8.05 0.88 -11.37
CA GLN A 111 9.45 1.30 -11.28
C GLN A 111 9.83 2.28 -12.40
N GLY A 112 9.41 2.00 -13.64
CA GLY A 112 9.69 2.87 -14.80
C GLY A 112 9.06 4.26 -14.67
N THR A 113 7.82 4.33 -14.19
CA THR A 113 7.11 5.61 -13.98
C THR A 113 7.78 6.43 -12.87
N LEU A 114 8.17 5.78 -11.77
CA LEU A 114 8.87 6.44 -10.66
C LEU A 114 10.25 6.96 -11.09
N GLN A 115 10.97 6.21 -11.91
CA GLN A 115 12.27 6.64 -12.46
C GLN A 115 12.12 7.92 -13.30
N ASN A 116 11.07 8.01 -14.11
CA ASN A 116 10.79 9.20 -14.91
C ASN A 116 10.46 10.42 -14.03
N ILE A 117 9.66 10.24 -12.98
CA ILE A 117 9.35 11.30 -12.01
C ILE A 117 10.63 11.78 -11.30
N ALA A 118 11.47 10.86 -10.84
CA ALA A 118 12.73 11.19 -10.17
C ALA A 118 13.69 11.97 -11.08
N ALA A 119 13.82 11.56 -12.35
CA ALA A 119 14.60 12.28 -13.35
C ALA A 119 14.07 13.71 -13.56
N GLY A 120 12.74 13.88 -13.62
CA GLY A 120 12.10 15.18 -13.71
C GLY A 120 12.42 16.09 -12.52
N ILE A 121 12.30 15.58 -11.29
CA ILE A 121 12.64 16.34 -10.07
C ILE A 121 14.13 16.70 -10.04
N MET A 122 15.01 15.77 -10.40
CA MET A 122 16.46 16.01 -10.45
C MET A 122 16.83 17.12 -11.44
N LEU A 123 16.16 17.19 -12.60
CA LEU A 123 16.30 18.30 -13.54
C LEU A 123 15.85 19.65 -12.96
N LEU A 124 14.75 19.67 -12.17
CA LEU A 124 14.27 20.88 -11.50
C LEU A 124 15.24 21.35 -10.42
N ILE A 125 15.87 20.43 -9.68
CA ILE A 125 16.84 20.76 -8.62
C ILE A 125 18.15 21.25 -9.23
N LEU A 126 18.71 20.50 -10.19
CA LEU A 126 20.00 20.84 -10.79
C LEU A 126 19.94 22.05 -11.73
N ARG A 127 18.74 22.39 -12.26
CA ARG A 127 18.54 23.42 -13.31
C ARG A 127 19.68 23.46 -14.34
N PRO A 128 20.09 22.32 -14.95
CA PRO A 128 21.26 22.27 -15.83
C PRO A 128 21.04 23.07 -17.13
N PHE A 129 19.78 23.36 -17.46
CA PHE A 129 19.38 24.14 -18.63
C PHE A 129 18.84 25.50 -18.19
N ARG A 130 19.73 26.49 -18.06
CA ARG A 130 19.30 27.90 -17.98
C ARG A 130 18.76 28.32 -19.34
N VAL A 131 17.50 28.77 -19.38
CA VAL A 131 16.80 29.26 -20.58
C VAL A 131 17.62 30.43 -21.16
N GLY A 132 18.43 30.17 -22.19
CA GLY A 132 19.36 31.15 -22.79
C GLY A 132 20.77 30.62 -23.06
N SER A 133 21.15 29.43 -22.57
CA SER A 133 22.47 28.84 -22.85
C SER A 133 22.56 28.21 -24.25
N ILE A 134 21.44 27.73 -24.80
CA ILE A 134 21.38 27.08 -26.13
C ILE A 134 21.57 28.08 -27.27
N SER A 135 21.01 29.30 -27.19
CA SER A 135 21.13 30.30 -28.25
C SER A 135 22.58 30.77 -28.41
N ARG A 136 23.33 30.89 -27.30
CA ARG A 136 24.72 31.36 -27.30
C ARG A 136 25.71 30.34 -27.87
N ARG A 137 25.44 29.03 -27.71
CA ARG A 137 26.28 27.95 -28.27
C ARG A 137 25.98 27.67 -29.75
N ALA A 138 24.75 27.92 -30.21
CA ALA A 138 24.40 27.81 -31.63
C ALA A 138 24.96 28.98 -32.45
N ALA A 139 24.94 30.22 -31.91
CA ALA A 139 25.46 31.40 -32.60
C ALA A 139 27.00 31.40 -32.73
N SER A 140 27.74 30.77 -31.80
CA SER A 140 29.21 30.72 -31.84
C SER A 140 29.78 29.62 -32.76
N ARG A 141 28.91 28.83 -33.43
CA ARG A 141 29.28 27.69 -34.27
C ARG A 141 28.86 27.85 -35.74
N ALA A 142 28.41 29.03 -36.15
CA ALA A 142 28.10 29.33 -37.55
C ALA A 142 29.17 30.27 -38.15
N PRO A 143 30.25 29.76 -38.78
CA PRO A 143 31.24 30.58 -39.47
C PRO A 143 30.71 31.20 -40.78
N PHE A 144 29.49 30.86 -41.20
CA PHE A 144 29.03 31.06 -42.58
C PHE A 144 28.02 32.22 -42.77
N ALA A 145 27.56 32.89 -41.70
CA ALA A 145 26.55 33.95 -41.82
C ALA A 145 27.12 35.35 -42.14
N ARG A 146 28.40 35.47 -42.51
CA ARG A 146 29.08 36.78 -42.70
C ARG A 146 29.31 37.19 -44.16
N SER A 147 28.84 36.42 -45.16
CA SER A 147 29.11 36.70 -46.59
C SER A 147 27.90 37.17 -47.42
N VAL A 148 26.72 37.38 -46.83
CA VAL A 148 25.49 37.71 -47.61
C VAL A 148 24.82 38.99 -47.13
N SER A 149 25.59 40.08 -47.03
CA SER A 149 25.01 41.43 -47.01
C SER A 149 25.92 42.41 -47.74
N SER A 150 25.96 42.28 -49.07
CA SER A 150 26.41 43.34 -49.96
C SER A 150 25.16 44.07 -50.48
N PRO A 151 25.00 45.38 -50.22
CA PRO A 151 23.90 46.15 -50.78
C PRO A 151 24.20 46.41 -52.26
N ARG A 152 23.27 46.02 -53.15
CA ARG A 152 23.22 46.55 -54.51
C ARG A 152 22.44 47.85 -54.48
N ASN A 153 23.05 48.86 -55.08
CA ASN A 153 22.55 50.21 -55.37
C ASN A 153 21.13 50.22 -55.91
#